data_AF-A0A1G3YX99-F1
#
_entry.id   AF-A0A1G3YX99-F1
#
_cell.length_a   1.000
_cell.length_b   1.000
_cell.length_c   1.000
_cell.angle_alpha   90.00
_cell.angle_beta   90.00
_cell.angle_gamma   90.00
#
_symmetry.space_group_name_H-M   'P 1'
#
loop_
_entity.id
_entity.type
_entity.pdbx_description
1 polymer ?
#
loop_
_entity_poly.entity_id
_entity_poly.type
_entity_poly.pdbx_seq_one_letter_code
_entity_poly.pdbx_strand_id
1 'polypeptide(L)'
;MEATVKAAPGSLFEQWVGTQLQRRVAFLGSGSLGYYRTTDGAEVNFIIERNDTLIPIEAKWSGNPGLKDDSHLKAFIAAHPARCDRG
;
A
#
# COMPACT_ATOMS: atom_id res chain seq x y z
N MET A 1 -9.06 28.33 -13.37
CA MET A 1 -8.04 27.56 -12.62
C MET A 1 -8.72 26.50 -11.72
N GLU A 2 -9.74 25.81 -12.24
CA GLU A 2 -10.61 24.90 -11.45
C GLU A 2 -10.59 23.45 -12.00
N ALA A 3 -10.05 23.25 -13.21
CA ALA A 3 -10.07 21.97 -13.91
C ALA A 3 -9.01 20.97 -13.38
N THR A 4 -7.97 21.45 -12.69
CA THR A 4 -6.82 20.61 -12.28
C THR A 4 -7.10 19.76 -11.04
N VAL A 5 -8.02 20.17 -10.15
CA VAL A 5 -8.34 19.43 -8.91
C VAL A 5 -9.17 18.17 -9.18
N LYS A 6 -9.86 18.08 -10.33
CA LYS A 6 -10.62 16.87 -10.72
C LYS A 6 -9.77 15.75 -11.35
N ALA A 7 -8.45 15.92 -11.45
CA ALA A 7 -7.65 15.15 -12.41
C ALA A 7 -7.30 13.69 -12.01
N ALA A 8 -7.25 13.32 -10.73
CA ALA A 8 -6.96 11.92 -10.32
C ALA A 8 -7.25 11.67 -8.84
N PRO A 9 -8.53 11.54 -8.41
CA PRO A 9 -8.86 11.36 -6.99
C PRO A 9 -8.23 10.10 -6.39
N GLY A 10 -8.08 9.02 -7.18
CA GLY A 10 -7.38 7.80 -6.76
C GLY A 10 -5.91 8.05 -6.42
N SER A 11 -5.16 8.67 -7.34
CA SER A 11 -3.73 8.96 -7.12
C SER A 11 -3.51 9.96 -5.99
N LEU A 12 -4.38 10.96 -5.83
CA LEU A 12 -4.31 11.89 -4.70
C LEU A 12 -4.58 11.19 -3.37
N PHE A 13 -5.55 10.27 -3.34
CA PHE A 13 -5.84 9.48 -2.15
C PHE A 13 -4.67 8.55 -1.80
N GLU A 14 -4.12 7.83 -2.78
CA GLU A 14 -2.95 6.99 -2.60
C GLU A 14 -1.75 7.79 -2.07
N GLN A 15 -1.45 8.94 -2.68
CA GLN A 15 -0.37 9.83 -2.23
C GLN A 15 -0.61 10.35 -0.81
N TRP A 16 -1.85 10.70 -0.47
CA TRP A 16 -2.21 11.12 0.88
C TRP A 16 -1.98 9.99 1.90
N VAL A 17 -2.44 8.76 1.60
CA VAL A 17 -2.21 7.57 2.43
C VAL A 17 -0.70 7.35 2.64
N GLY A 18 0.09 7.35 1.56
CA GLY A 18 1.54 7.18 1.64
C GLY A 18 2.22 8.23 2.54
N THR A 19 1.77 9.48 2.46
CA THR A 19 2.28 10.56 3.32
C THR A 19 1.92 10.33 4.81
N GLN A 20 0.71 9.85 5.10
CA GLN A 20 0.32 9.52 6.47
C GLN A 20 1.13 8.34 7.01
N LEU A 21 1.36 7.30 6.19
CA LEU A 21 2.19 6.15 6.57
C LEU A 21 3.63 6.56 6.85
N GLN A 22 4.23 7.35 5.96
CA GLN A 22 5.59 7.86 6.13
C GLN A 22 5.74 8.65 7.43
N ARG A 23 4.78 9.53 7.73
CA ARG A 23 4.77 10.29 8.99
C ARG A 23 4.68 9.38 10.21
N ARG A 24 3.86 8.33 10.17
CA ARG A 24 3.71 7.36 11.26
C ARG A 24 4.97 6.54 11.50
N VAL A 25 5.58 6.01 10.42
CA VAL A 25 6.85 5.26 10.50
C VAL A 25 7.94 6.15 11.08
N ALA A 26 8.08 7.39 10.58
CA ALA A 26 9.04 8.36 11.10
C ALA A 26 8.80 8.69 12.58
N PHE A 27 7.55 8.90 12.99
CA PHE A 27 7.19 9.18 14.39
C PHE A 27 7.51 8.02 15.33
N LEU A 28 7.26 6.78 14.90
CA LEU A 28 7.56 5.58 15.69
C LEU A 28 9.06 5.28 15.80
N GLY A 29 9.90 5.93 14.98
CA GLY A 29 11.35 5.75 14.98
C GLY A 29 11.82 4.33 14.67
N SER A 30 10.93 3.47 14.15
CA SER A 30 11.20 2.07 13.87
C SER A 30 10.39 1.58 12.67
N GLY A 31 11.05 0.77 11.84
CA GLY A 31 10.51 0.26 10.59
C GLY A 31 10.77 1.18 9.39
N SER A 32 10.29 0.76 8.23
CA SER A 32 10.42 1.49 6.95
C SER A 32 9.13 1.40 6.15
N LEU A 33 8.96 2.36 5.22
CA LEU A 33 7.91 2.35 4.21
C LEU A 33 8.57 2.03 2.86
N GLY A 34 8.08 0.99 2.19
CA GLY A 34 8.51 0.56 0.88
C GLY A 34 7.35 0.40 -0.10
N TYR A 35 7.69 -0.01 -1.32
CA TYR A 35 6.79 -0.25 -2.44
C TYR A 35 7.17 -1.59 -3.09
N TYR A 36 6.22 -2.28 -3.72
CA TYR A 36 6.49 -3.57 -4.35
C TYR A 36 5.98 -3.62 -5.77
N ARG A 37 6.86 -4.09 -6.66
CA ARG A 37 6.54 -4.37 -8.06
C ARG A 37 7.37 -5.55 -8.52
N THR A 38 6.73 -6.55 -9.10
CA THR A 38 7.41 -7.68 -9.74
C THR A 38 7.56 -7.47 -11.24
N THR A 39 8.43 -8.25 -11.87
CA THR A 39 8.62 -8.23 -13.33
C THR A 39 7.39 -8.71 -14.11
N ASP A 40 6.55 -9.55 -13.51
CA ASP A 40 5.27 -10.02 -14.06
C ASP A 40 4.08 -9.10 -13.74
N GLY A 41 4.32 -7.96 -13.08
CA GLY A 41 3.35 -6.87 -12.94
C GLY A 41 2.48 -6.90 -11.69
N ALA A 42 2.75 -7.75 -10.70
CA ALA A 42 2.09 -7.67 -9.40
C ALA A 42 2.58 -6.43 -8.65
N GLU A 43 1.65 -5.67 -8.07
CA GLU A 43 1.92 -4.37 -7.45
C GLU A 43 1.21 -4.25 -6.10
N VAL A 44 1.96 -3.78 -5.09
CA VAL A 44 1.40 -3.36 -3.80
C VAL A 44 1.78 -1.90 -3.57
N ASN A 45 0.79 -1.04 -3.29
CA ASN A 45 1.03 0.40 -3.14
C ASN A 45 2.03 0.70 -2.02
N PHE A 46 1.93 0.02 -0.88
CA PHE A 46 2.84 0.26 0.24
C PHE A 46 3.17 -1.03 0.98
N ILE A 47 4.39 -1.11 1.53
CA ILE A 47 4.79 -2.12 2.52
C ILE A 47 5.34 -1.40 3.74
N ILE A 48 4.82 -1.74 4.92
CA ILE A 48 5.49 -1.42 6.18
C ILE A 48 6.35 -2.61 6.56
N GLU A 49 7.65 -2.40 6.72
CA GLU A 49 8.55 -3.40 7.28
C GLU A 49 8.88 -3.02 8.73
N ARG A 50 8.63 -3.91 9.68
CA ARG A 50 8.94 -3.69 11.10
C ARG A 50 9.06 -5.02 11.85
N ASN A 51 10.10 -5.16 12.67
CA ASN A 51 10.34 -6.36 13.50
C ASN A 51 10.26 -7.67 12.69
N ASP A 52 10.92 -7.69 11.52
CA ASP A 52 10.91 -8.80 10.56
C ASP A 52 9.53 -9.19 9.99
N THR A 53 8.53 -8.33 10.20
CA THR A 53 7.19 -8.46 9.62
C THR A 53 7.01 -7.48 8.47
N LEU A 54 6.42 -7.95 7.38
CA LEU A 54 5.98 -7.17 6.24
C LEU A 54 4.45 -7.01 6.32
N ILE A 55 3.98 -5.78 6.21
CA ILE A 55 2.54 -5.45 6.18
C ILE A 55 2.25 -4.74 4.86
N PRO A 56 1.74 -5.46 3.84
CA PRO A 56 1.33 -4.86 2.58
C PRO A 56 0.03 -4.08 2.77
N ILE A 57 -0.11 -2.95 2.08
CA ILE A 57 -1.28 -2.08 2.15
C ILE A 57 -1.64 -1.63 0.73
N GLU A 58 -2.91 -1.80 0.37
CA GLU A 58 -3.46 -1.34 -0.91
C GLU A 58 -4.47 -0.20 -0.67
N ALA A 59 -4.22 0.96 -1.29
CA ALA A 59 -5.03 2.16 -1.09
C ALA A 59 -6.00 2.31 -2.27
N LYS A 60 -7.30 2.13 -2.02
CA LYS A 60 -8.34 2.27 -3.04
C LYS A 60 -9.27 3.43 -2.75
N TRP A 61 -9.40 4.33 -3.72
CA TRP A 61 -10.46 5.34 -3.73
C TRP A 61 -11.73 4.74 -4.34
N SER A 62 -12.49 4.00 -3.53
CA SER A 62 -13.77 3.39 -3.92
C SER A 62 -14.78 3.46 -2.79
N GLY A 63 -16.03 3.77 -3.12
CA GLY A 63 -17.16 3.72 -2.17
C GLY A 63 -17.64 2.29 -1.85
N ASN A 64 -17.16 1.29 -2.59
CA ASN A 64 -17.49 -0.12 -2.39
C ASN A 64 -16.25 -0.99 -2.68
N PRO A 65 -15.30 -1.11 -1.73
CA PRO A 65 -14.14 -1.97 -1.91
C PRO A 65 -14.59 -3.42 -2.03
N GLY A 66 -14.32 -4.07 -3.17
CA GLY A 66 -14.74 -5.45 -3.41
C GLY A 66 -13.70 -6.47 -2.94
N LEU A 67 -14.10 -7.71 -2.66
CA LEU A 67 -13.13 -8.78 -2.35
C LEU A 67 -12.32 -9.26 -3.57
N LYS A 68 -12.68 -8.84 -4.79
CA LYS A 68 -11.91 -9.14 -6.00
C LYS A 68 -10.64 -8.31 -6.13
N ASP A 69 -10.56 -7.26 -5.32
CA ASP A 69 -9.51 -6.25 -5.32
C ASP A 69 -8.30 -6.64 -4.47
N ASP A 70 -8.32 -7.78 -3.78
CA ASP A 70 -7.27 -8.22 -2.84
C ASP A 70 -6.24 -9.18 -3.46
N SER A 71 -6.35 -9.45 -4.77
CA SER A 71 -5.51 -10.44 -5.45
C SER A 71 -4.01 -10.14 -5.34
N HIS A 72 -3.63 -8.87 -5.37
CA HIS A 72 -2.24 -8.44 -5.22
C HIS A 72 -1.73 -8.65 -3.79
N LEU A 73 -2.54 -8.32 -2.78
CA LEU A 73 -2.21 -8.60 -1.37
C LEU A 73 -2.06 -10.10 -1.13
N LYS A 74 -2.98 -10.92 -1.65
CA LYS A 74 -2.90 -12.38 -1.54
C LYS A 74 -1.65 -12.94 -2.20
N ALA A 75 -1.32 -12.47 -3.41
CA ALA A 75 -0.10 -12.88 -4.10
C ALA A 75 1.16 -12.48 -3.32
N PHE A 76 1.18 -11.27 -2.75
CA PHE A 76 2.30 -10.80 -1.93
C PHE A 76 2.47 -11.64 -0.65
N ILE A 77 1.39 -11.90 0.08
CA ILE A 77 1.38 -12.74 1.29
C ILE A 77 1.88 -14.15 0.95
N ALA A 78 1.36 -14.75 -0.13
CA ALA A 78 1.77 -16.08 -0.57
C ALA A 78 3.25 -16.15 -0.99
N ALA A 79 3.83 -15.05 -1.50
CA ALA A 79 5.25 -14.96 -1.85
C ALA A 79 6.17 -14.75 -0.63
N HIS A 80 5.64 -14.25 0.49
CA HIS A 80 6.43 -13.91 1.69
C HIS A 80 5.89 -14.55 2.99
N PRO A 81 5.55 -15.86 3.02
CA PRO A 81 4.80 -16.47 4.12
C PRO A 81 5.54 -16.47 5.46
N ALA A 82 6.88 -16.38 5.45
CA ALA A 82 7.69 -16.34 6.68
C ALA A 82 7.62 -14.99 7.40
N ARG A 83 7.29 -13.91 6.68
CA ARG A 83 7.36 -12.53 7.16
C ARG A 83 6.03 -11.79 7.04
N CYS A 84 5.05 -12.37 6.36
CA CYS A 84 3.79 -11.71 6.02
C CYS A 84 2.63 -12.70 6.21
N ASP A 85 1.77 -12.44 7.20
CA ASP A 85 0.59 -13.28 7.51
C ASP A 85 -0.75 -12.53 7.34
N ARG A 86 -0.70 -11.23 7.05
CA ARG A 86 -1.86 -10.34 6.92
C ARG A 86 -1.57 -9.19 5.96
N GLY A 87 -2.63 -8.50 5.52
CA GLY A 87 -2.61 -7.36 4.60
C GLY A 87 -4.02 -6.83 4.41
#